data_AF-A0A819XL27-F1
#
_entry.id   AF-A0A819XL27-F1
#
_cell.length_a   1.000
_cell.length_b   1.000
_cell.length_c   1.000
_cell.angle_alpha   90.00
_cell.angle_beta   90.00
_cell.angle_gamma   90.00
#
_symmetry.space_group_name_H-M   'P 1'
#
loop_
_entity.id
_entity.type
_entity.pdbx_description
1 polymer ?
#
loop_
_entity_poly.entity_id
_entity_poly.type
_entity_poly.pdbx_seq_one_letter_code
_entity_poly.pdbx_strand_id
1 'polypeptide(L)'
;MTSTREASHAGSWYESDGNYLDQQLSTWLTEANNSANNRLKARAIIAPHAGYSYSGPTAAYAYKYIDPTDIDRVFLLGPSHHYSLNTCALTNHTHYETPLYNIKIDTQVSNELYKTGLFSLMNKQQDSDEHSLEMHLPYVAKIFE
;
A
#
# COMPACT_ATOMS: atom_id res chain seq x y z
N MET A 1 11.51 20.40 -0.72
CA MET A 1 11.26 19.82 -2.06
C MET A 1 10.43 18.56 -1.83
N THR A 2 9.34 18.38 -2.57
CA THR A 2 8.54 17.15 -2.56
C THR A 2 9.34 16.03 -3.22
N SER A 3 9.65 14.97 -2.48
CA SER A 3 10.26 13.74 -3.02
C SER A 3 9.20 12.65 -3.12
N THR A 4 9.17 11.95 -4.24
CA THR A 4 8.22 10.85 -4.53
C THR A 4 8.99 9.56 -4.71
N ARG A 5 8.56 8.48 -4.06
CA ARG A 5 9.06 7.14 -4.35
C ARG A 5 8.33 6.62 -5.59
N GLU A 6 9.08 6.23 -6.60
CA GLU A 6 8.54 5.69 -7.85
C GLU A 6 7.82 4.36 -7.63
N ALA A 7 6.84 4.06 -8.47
CA ALA A 7 6.13 2.78 -8.54
C ALA A 7 7.02 1.70 -9.21
N SER A 8 8.13 1.33 -8.55
CA SER A 8 9.23 0.55 -9.13
C SER A 8 8.85 -0.87 -9.58
N HIS A 9 7.74 -1.42 -9.09
CA HIS A 9 7.26 -2.76 -9.44
C HIS A 9 6.06 -2.75 -10.41
N ALA A 10 5.59 -1.57 -10.81
CA ALA A 10 4.57 -1.42 -11.84
C ALA A 10 5.05 -1.99 -13.18
N GLY A 11 4.16 -2.63 -13.93
CA GLY A 11 4.46 -3.28 -15.22
C GLY A 11 5.12 -4.65 -15.11
N SER A 12 5.41 -5.12 -13.90
CA SER A 12 5.94 -6.48 -13.67
C SER A 12 5.16 -7.24 -12.60
N TRP A 13 4.84 -6.60 -11.46
CA TRP A 13 4.06 -7.22 -10.38
C TRP A 13 2.56 -6.88 -10.46
N TYR A 14 2.23 -5.75 -11.06
CA TYR A 14 0.87 -5.27 -11.29
C TYR A 14 0.84 -4.37 -12.54
N GLU A 15 -0.34 -4.08 -13.09
CA GLU A 15 -0.48 -3.26 -14.29
C GLU A 15 0.09 -1.85 -14.10
N SER A 16 0.91 -1.38 -15.03
CA SER A 16 1.45 -0.01 -15.02
C SER A 16 0.49 1.03 -15.60
N ASP A 17 -0.49 0.61 -16.41
CA ASP A 17 -1.52 1.49 -16.94
C ASP A 17 -2.63 1.66 -15.90
N GLY A 18 -2.87 2.90 -15.49
CA GLY A 18 -3.84 3.23 -14.46
C GLY A 18 -5.27 2.80 -14.78
N ASN A 19 -5.70 2.85 -16.05
CA ASN A 19 -7.07 2.46 -16.42
C ASN A 19 -7.25 0.94 -16.32
N TYR A 20 -6.28 0.17 -16.79
CA TYR A 20 -6.33 -1.29 -16.66
C TYR A 20 -6.24 -1.75 -15.21
N LEU A 21 -5.36 -1.11 -14.42
CA LEU A 21 -5.23 -1.41 -12.99
C LEU A 21 -6.51 -1.09 -12.22
N ASP A 22 -7.12 0.07 -12.48
CA ASP A 22 -8.37 0.50 -11.87
C ASP A 22 -9.51 -0.50 -12.13
N GLN A 23 -9.64 -0.92 -13.40
CA GLN A 23 -10.65 -1.89 -13.81
C GLN A 23 -10.45 -3.25 -13.14
N GLN A 24 -9.20 -3.73 -13.06
CA GLN A 24 -8.86 -4.99 -12.37
C GLN A 24 -9.26 -4.94 -10.88
N LEU A 25 -8.82 -3.89 -10.17
CA LEU A 25 -9.11 -3.73 -8.75
C LEU A 25 -10.62 -3.60 -8.48
N SER A 26 -11.34 -2.82 -9.30
CA SER A 26 -12.80 -2.66 -9.23
C SER A 26 -13.53 -3.99 -9.40
N THR A 27 -13.08 -4.80 -10.36
CA THR A 27 -13.67 -6.12 -10.62
C THR A 27 -13.51 -7.03 -9.41
N TRP A 28 -12.29 -7.15 -8.88
CA TRP A 28 -12.02 -8.01 -7.72
C TRP A 28 -12.75 -7.56 -6.46
N LEU A 29 -12.85 -6.25 -6.20
CA LEU A 29 -13.62 -5.70 -5.08
C LEU A 29 -15.13 -6.00 -5.21
N THR A 30 -15.67 -5.88 -6.42
CA THR A 30 -17.08 -6.20 -6.71
C THR A 30 -17.36 -7.69 -6.46
N GLU A 31 -16.52 -8.58 -6.98
CA GLU A 31 -16.65 -10.03 -6.77
C GLU A 31 -16.54 -10.41 -5.30
N ALA A 32 -15.60 -9.81 -4.57
CA ALA A 32 -15.43 -10.07 -3.15
C ALA A 32 -16.64 -9.59 -2.32
N ASN A 33 -17.28 -8.49 -2.72
CA ASN A 33 -18.49 -7.96 -2.08
C ASN A 33 -19.73 -8.84 -2.30
N ASN A 34 -19.84 -9.50 -3.45
CA ASN A 34 -20.97 -10.41 -3.74
C ASN A 34 -20.98 -11.67 -2.85
N SER A 35 -19.87 -11.96 -2.18
CA SER A 35 -19.65 -13.25 -1.49
C SER A 35 -19.97 -13.25 0.02
N ALA A 36 -20.27 -12.10 0.66
CA ALA A 36 -20.51 -12.06 2.11
C ALA A 36 -21.34 -10.85 2.60
N ASN A 37 -21.76 -10.89 3.87
CA ASN A 37 -22.51 -9.82 4.53
C ASN A 37 -21.57 -8.66 4.92
N ASN A 38 -21.66 -7.52 4.22
CA ASN A 38 -20.76 -6.35 4.33
C ASN A 38 -21.03 -5.45 5.56
N ARG A 39 -21.39 -6.03 6.70
CA ARG A 39 -21.71 -5.28 7.92
C ARG A 39 -20.50 -4.98 8.81
N LEU A 40 -19.35 -5.57 8.50
CA LEU A 40 -18.12 -5.39 9.27
C LEU A 40 -17.29 -4.24 8.67
N LYS A 41 -16.80 -3.35 9.55
CA LYS A 41 -15.81 -2.32 9.21
C LYS A 41 -14.50 -2.67 9.90
N ALA A 42 -13.43 -2.89 9.13
CA ALA A 42 -12.14 -3.28 9.65
C ALA A 42 -11.31 -2.06 10.07
N ARG A 43 -10.63 -2.17 11.22
CA ARG A 43 -9.60 -1.20 11.66
C ARG A 43 -8.17 -1.66 11.31
N ALA A 44 -8.02 -2.94 10.98
CA ALA A 44 -6.81 -3.56 10.52
C ALA A 44 -7.19 -4.72 9.60
N ILE A 45 -6.36 -4.97 8.59
CA ILE A 45 -6.48 -6.09 7.67
C ILE A 45 -5.13 -6.78 7.51
N ILE A 46 -5.16 -8.04 7.10
CA ILE A 46 -3.99 -8.78 6.62
C ILE A 46 -4.29 -9.14 5.18
N ALA A 47 -3.38 -8.76 4.27
CA ALA A 47 -3.52 -9.01 2.84
C ALA A 47 -2.18 -9.52 2.27
N PRO A 48 -2.21 -10.34 1.21
CA PRO A 48 -1.00 -10.83 0.55
C PRO A 48 -0.30 -9.71 -0.25
N HIS A 49 1.01 -9.89 -0.49
CA HIS A 49 1.85 -9.00 -1.31
C HIS A 49 2.58 -9.75 -2.44
N ALA A 50 1.98 -10.79 -3.01
CA ALA A 50 2.48 -11.36 -4.26
C ALA A 50 2.04 -10.49 -5.46
N GLY A 51 2.54 -10.81 -6.65
CA GLY A 51 2.06 -10.18 -7.89
C GLY A 51 0.56 -10.35 -8.07
N TYR A 52 -0.10 -9.33 -8.63
CA TYR A 52 -1.57 -9.21 -8.66
C TYR A 52 -2.25 -10.33 -9.43
N SER A 53 -1.60 -10.90 -10.45
CA SER A 53 -2.09 -12.09 -11.16
C SER A 53 -2.31 -13.30 -10.24
N TYR A 54 -1.62 -13.36 -9.09
CA TYR A 54 -1.74 -14.45 -8.11
C TYR A 54 -2.57 -14.07 -6.90
N SER A 55 -2.40 -12.85 -6.39
CA SER A 55 -2.96 -12.46 -5.08
C SER A 55 -3.88 -11.26 -5.09
N GLY A 56 -4.06 -10.57 -6.22
CA GLY A 56 -4.97 -9.44 -6.36
C GLY A 56 -6.40 -9.79 -5.92
N PRO A 57 -7.05 -10.81 -6.53
CA PRO A 57 -8.38 -11.24 -6.13
C PRO A 57 -8.50 -11.59 -4.64
N THR A 58 -7.48 -12.23 -4.06
CA THR A 58 -7.45 -12.58 -2.63
C THR A 58 -7.35 -11.34 -1.74
N ALA A 59 -6.54 -10.36 -2.11
CA ALA A 59 -6.42 -9.10 -1.37
C ALA A 59 -7.75 -8.34 -1.31
N ALA A 60 -8.59 -8.40 -2.35
CA ALA A 60 -9.91 -7.78 -2.36
C ALA A 60 -10.81 -8.23 -1.19
N TYR A 61 -10.70 -9.50 -0.76
CA TYR A 61 -11.46 -10.01 0.39
C TYR A 61 -11.08 -9.37 1.72
N ALA A 62 -9.88 -8.81 1.82
CA ALA A 62 -9.44 -8.02 2.96
C ALA A 62 -9.87 -6.56 2.81
N TYR A 63 -9.56 -5.94 1.66
CA TYR A 63 -9.83 -4.52 1.41
C TYR A 63 -11.30 -4.15 1.37
N LYS A 64 -12.21 -5.06 0.98
CA LYS A 64 -13.66 -4.79 0.97
C LYS A 64 -14.25 -4.39 2.32
N TYR A 65 -13.56 -4.70 3.42
CA TYR A 65 -13.99 -4.35 4.78
C TYR A 65 -13.48 -2.99 5.24
N ILE A 66 -12.67 -2.30 4.44
CA ILE A 66 -12.25 -0.92 4.72
C ILE A 66 -13.37 0.01 4.27
N ASP A 67 -13.91 0.76 5.23
CA ASP A 67 -14.82 1.86 4.96
C ASP A 67 -14.03 3.18 5.06
N PRO A 68 -13.83 3.90 3.95
CA PRO A 68 -13.00 5.10 3.94
C PRO A 68 -13.65 6.30 4.62
N THR A 69 -14.96 6.25 4.93
CA THR A 69 -15.74 7.41 5.44
C THR A 69 -15.16 8.03 6.72
N ASP A 70 -14.61 7.20 7.61
CA ASP A 70 -14.11 7.61 8.93
C ASP A 70 -12.62 7.25 9.14
N ILE A 71 -11.82 7.24 8.05
CA ILE A 71 -10.40 6.89 8.10
C ILE A 71 -9.55 8.03 7.52
N ASP A 72 -8.81 8.72 8.39
CA ASP A 72 -7.90 9.80 7.98
C ASP A 72 -6.48 9.32 7.66
N ARG A 73 -6.10 8.14 8.15
CA ARG A 73 -4.72 7.63 8.09
C ARG A 73 -4.65 6.12 8.00
N VAL A 74 -3.87 5.63 7.05
CA VAL A 74 -3.54 4.21 6.88
C VAL A 74 -2.08 3.98 7.25
N PHE A 75 -1.83 3.01 8.13
CA PHE A 75 -0.48 2.51 8.38
C PHE A 75 -0.27 1.23 7.57
N LEU A 76 0.80 1.17 6.78
CA LEU A 76 1.24 -0.04 6.10
C LEU A 76 2.47 -0.59 6.83
N LEU A 77 2.40 -1.87 7.21
CA LEU A 77 3.47 -2.60 7.87
C LEU A 77 3.78 -3.83 7.04
N GLY A 78 5.03 -3.99 6.63
CA GLY A 78 5.46 -5.05 5.73
C GLY A 78 6.85 -5.56 6.12
N PRO A 79 7.15 -6.84 5.84
CA PRO A 79 8.48 -7.39 6.05
C PRO A 79 9.48 -6.77 5.06
N SER A 80 10.76 -6.77 5.42
CA SER A 80 11.82 -6.54 4.45
C SER A 80 12.32 -7.86 3.87
N HIS A 81 12.43 -7.94 2.56
CA HIS A 81 12.95 -9.08 1.81
C HIS A 81 14.40 -8.87 1.38
N HIS A 82 14.82 -7.62 1.20
CA HIS A 82 16.12 -7.28 0.63
C HIS A 82 17.15 -6.85 1.67
N TYR A 83 16.71 -6.28 2.80
CA TYR A 83 17.60 -5.68 3.79
C TYR A 83 17.35 -6.25 5.17
N SER A 84 18.44 -6.65 5.84
CA SER A 84 18.37 -7.08 7.24
C SER A 84 18.09 -5.86 8.12
N LEU A 85 16.97 -5.90 8.84
CA LEU A 85 16.58 -4.87 9.80
C LEU A 85 16.42 -5.51 11.18
N ASN A 86 17.06 -4.92 12.19
CA ASN A 86 16.85 -5.27 13.60
C ASN A 86 15.85 -4.30 14.28
N THR A 87 15.24 -3.41 13.49
CA THR A 87 14.30 -2.35 13.87
C THR A 87 13.22 -2.23 12.78
N CYS A 88 12.32 -1.27 12.91
CA CYS A 88 11.50 -0.83 11.77
C CYS A 88 12.22 0.28 10.99
N ALA A 89 11.86 0.47 9.73
CA ALA A 89 12.38 1.53 8.88
C ALA A 89 11.23 2.36 8.30
N LEU A 90 11.49 3.65 8.07
CA LEU A 90 10.55 4.61 7.48
C LEU A 90 11.08 5.10 6.14
N THR A 91 10.16 5.43 5.25
CA THR A 91 10.49 6.15 4.01
C THR A 91 10.99 7.56 4.30
N ASN A 92 11.89 8.06 3.46
CA ASN A 92 12.32 9.46 3.45
C ASN A 92 11.60 10.29 2.35
N HIS A 93 10.56 9.72 1.74
CA HIS A 93 9.75 10.38 0.74
C HIS A 93 8.55 11.10 1.35
N THR A 94 7.98 12.04 0.58
CA THR A 94 6.74 12.75 0.93
C THR A 94 5.51 12.17 0.24
N HIS A 95 5.72 11.41 -0.84
CA HIS A 95 4.67 10.73 -1.60
C HIS A 95 5.13 9.35 -2.05
N TYR A 96 4.17 8.45 -2.21
CA TYR A 96 4.31 7.20 -2.94
C TYR A 96 3.59 7.32 -4.28
N GLU A 97 4.27 7.03 -5.37
CA GLU A 97 3.63 6.95 -6.69
C GLU A 97 2.80 5.67 -6.81
N THR A 98 1.65 5.77 -7.48
CA THR A 98 0.90 4.63 -7.98
C THR A 98 0.38 4.97 -9.38
N PRO A 99 0.02 3.96 -10.21
CA PRO A 99 -0.61 4.23 -11.50
C PRO A 99 -1.99 4.94 -11.42
N LEU A 100 -2.63 5.00 -10.25
CA LEU A 100 -3.91 5.68 -10.06
C LEU A 100 -3.71 7.15 -9.69
N TYR A 101 -3.00 7.40 -8.59
CA TYR A 101 -2.56 8.72 -8.15
C TYR A 101 -1.41 8.63 -7.12
N ASN A 102 -0.72 9.74 -6.88
CA ASN A 102 0.32 9.82 -5.85
C ASN A 102 -0.29 9.88 -4.45
N ILE A 103 0.01 8.89 -3.60
CA ILE A 103 -0.43 8.84 -2.20
C ILE A 103 0.48 9.73 -1.37
N LYS A 104 -0.12 10.66 -0.62
CA LYS A 104 0.60 11.53 0.32
C LYS A 104 1.01 10.75 1.58
N ILE A 105 2.27 10.87 1.98
CA ILE A 105 2.77 10.31 3.24
C ILE A 105 2.49 11.29 4.38
N ASP A 106 2.05 10.78 5.52
CA ASP A 106 1.96 11.56 6.75
C ASP A 106 3.36 11.78 7.33
N THR A 107 4.01 12.85 6.85
CA THR A 107 5.37 13.20 7.26
C THR A 107 5.43 13.70 8.71
N GLN A 108 4.33 14.22 9.26
CA GLN A 108 4.28 14.60 10.67
C GLN A 108 4.44 13.37 11.55
N VAL A 109 3.60 12.35 11.34
CA VAL A 109 3.67 11.10 12.11
C VAL A 109 4.96 10.33 11.82
N SER A 110 5.41 10.31 10.57
CA SER A 110 6.69 9.68 10.24
C SER A 110 7.85 10.32 11.02
N ASN A 111 7.84 11.66 11.17
CA ASN A 111 8.83 12.37 11.99
C ASN A 111 8.67 12.09 13.49
N GLU A 112 7.44 11.96 14.00
CA GLU A 112 7.19 11.56 15.40
C GLU A 112 7.74 10.16 15.68
N LEU A 113 7.49 9.20 14.79
CA LEU A 113 8.03 7.83 14.87
C LEU A 113 9.56 7.83 14.80
N TYR A 114 10.15 8.59 13.87
CA TYR A 114 11.61 8.70 13.76
C TYR A 114 12.25 9.25 15.05
N LYS A 115 11.63 10.28 15.66
CA LYS A 115 12.10 10.89 16.92
C LYS A 115 12.10 9.95 18.12
N THR A 116 11.38 8.81 18.06
CA THR A 116 11.45 7.79 19.12
C THR A 116 12.81 7.09 19.20
N GLY A 117 13.62 7.15 18.13
CA GLY A 117 14.88 6.40 18.03
C GLY A 117 14.70 4.90 17.73
N LEU A 118 13.46 4.42 17.57
CA LEU A 118 13.14 3.02 17.28
C LEU A 118 13.03 2.71 15.78
N PHE A 119 13.09 3.74 14.93
CA PHE A 119 12.97 3.63 13.49
C PHE A 119 14.21 4.21 12.79
N SER A 120 14.71 3.49 11.79
CA SER A 120 15.71 3.99 10.85
C SER A 120 15.05 4.64 9.63
N LEU A 121 15.82 5.41 8.85
CA LEU A 121 15.37 5.93 7.56
C LEU A 121 15.94 5.06 6.44
N MET A 122 15.08 4.66 5.50
CA MET A 122 15.51 4.01 4.27
C MET A 122 16.16 5.03 3.33
N ASN A 123 17.22 4.61 2.64
CA ASN A 123 17.72 5.34 1.47
C ASN A 123 16.84 5.04 0.22
N LYS A 124 17.00 5.81 -0.87
CA LYS A 124 16.16 5.67 -2.08
C LYS A 124 16.17 4.23 -2.62
N GLN A 125 17.35 3.60 -2.68
CA GLN A 125 17.48 2.24 -3.21
C GLN A 125 16.76 1.22 -2.33
N GLN A 126 16.93 1.31 -1.01
CA GLN A 126 16.27 0.43 -0.05
C GLN A 126 14.76 0.47 -0.18
N ASP A 127 14.22 1.68 -0.32
CA ASP A 127 12.78 1.90 -0.46
C ASP A 127 12.25 1.35 -1.79
N SER A 128 12.93 1.65 -2.91
CA SER A 128 12.51 1.22 -4.25
C SER A 128 12.72 -0.26 -4.54
N ASP A 129 13.67 -0.94 -3.89
CA ASP A 129 13.88 -2.38 -4.05
C ASP A 129 12.80 -3.22 -3.37
N GLU A 130 12.18 -2.70 -2.30
CA GLU A 130 11.21 -3.44 -1.52
C GLU A 130 9.82 -3.41 -2.16
N HIS A 131 9.13 -4.55 -2.21
CA HIS A 131 7.80 -4.67 -2.81
C HIS A 131 6.69 -4.90 -1.79
N SER A 132 7.01 -5.38 -0.59
CA SER A 132 6.00 -5.83 0.38
C SER A 132 4.95 -4.76 0.71
N LEU A 133 5.39 -3.50 0.84
CA LEU A 133 4.51 -2.36 1.04
C LEU A 133 3.89 -1.86 -0.27
N GLU A 134 4.65 -1.89 -1.37
CA GLU A 134 4.20 -1.38 -2.67
C GLU A 134 2.97 -2.12 -3.19
N MET A 135 2.90 -3.44 -2.97
CA MET A 135 1.74 -4.25 -3.39
C MET A 135 0.42 -3.83 -2.71
N HIS A 136 0.48 -3.06 -1.63
CA HIS A 136 -0.69 -2.51 -0.96
C HIS A 136 -1.07 -1.12 -1.47
N LEU A 137 -0.18 -0.40 -2.16
CA LEU A 137 -0.41 0.99 -2.55
C LEU A 137 -1.53 1.15 -3.58
N PRO A 138 -1.63 0.35 -4.67
CA PRO A 138 -2.76 0.47 -5.59
C PRO A 138 -4.12 0.17 -4.95
N TYR A 139 -4.19 -0.82 -4.07
CA TYR A 139 -5.41 -1.11 -3.32
C TYR A 139 -5.79 0.01 -2.35
N VAL A 140 -4.81 0.61 -1.65
CA VAL A 140 -5.06 1.79 -0.83
C VAL A 140 -5.54 2.95 -1.70
N ALA A 141 -4.89 3.22 -2.82
CA ALA A 141 -5.33 4.27 -3.75
C ALA A 141 -6.79 4.04 -4.19
N LYS A 142 -7.13 2.82 -4.58
CA LYS A 142 -8.48 2.45 -5.04
C LYS A 142 -9.56 2.59 -3.97
N ILE A 143 -9.26 2.24 -2.72
CA ILE A 143 -10.26 2.32 -1.64
C ILE A 143 -10.53 3.77 -1.22
N PHE A 144 -9.57 4.67 -1.42
CA PHE A 144 -9.61 6.07 -0.98
C PHE A 144 -9.67 7.07 -2.15
N GLU A 145 -10.11 6.63 -3.33
CA GLU A 145 -10.33 7.49 -4.51
C GLU A 145 -11.58 8.38 -4.39
#